data_AF-A0A9D1JIG0-F1
#
_entry.id   AF-A0A9D1JIG0-F1
#
_cell.length_a   1.000
_cell.length_b   1.000
_cell.length_c   1.000
_cell.angle_alpha   90.00
_cell.angle_beta   90.00
_cell.angle_gamma   90.00
#
_symmetry.space_group_name_H-M   'P 1'
#
loop_
_entity.id
_entity.type
_entity.pdbx_description
1 polymer ?
#
loop_
_entity_poly.entity_id
_entity_poly.type
_entity_poly.pdbx_seq_one_letter_code
_entity_poly.pdbx_strand_id
1 'polypeptide(L)'
;MKFKKLLSMLSVVLAVAIVASVLPVPVAAAAETVTVSNGIGITSATTNDELNAWADGAATITDNGNNTHTVTLYKNILFEKSAVTPISFGTYNDGAGQPTIILDLNGCTITGSTIVISNYGNLVINDSAGGGKVLYDGGAYLVAIQNAGYSLTVNGGEFECQGAGSVLYNATISATPNAITTINGGKFIGNNGAAVATFGTMTINGGEFTGAYGIVSKQNGDGTSAGNITVTSPSTVVNATSFAFVVACDGTKTIGQITVGGGTYNAPNVAGKTGTGDIAGHVGISNGTFSASPEGFVTPTSALAKTTTQAGSNYIVGTNEISNAAAGLSGGDQIEFLSGDASLTGVPDGITVVNSGTGSVYVNNTEITDTPVVTHTHTLEYHSRVEPSHTLEGNIEYWYCTGCQKYFADAAGTNEITAADTVLAKTTEHIADGTGYHYDINGHWFVCVCGEVINYQPHDLTWYSELLSTKEHNGYGHYECHICGYVSGRYTTVYTETGDEDVNVPDDDYTEEVIEIEEPVEGFEIETALDGVSAF
;
A
#
# COMPACT_ATOMS: atom_id res chain seq x y z
N MET A 1 -34.91 29.76 25.06
CA MET A 1 -36.06 29.99 24.16
C MET A 1 -35.78 29.29 22.83
N LYS A 2 -36.50 28.18 22.58
CA LYS A 2 -36.85 27.53 21.29
C LYS A 2 -35.77 26.93 20.35
N PHE A 3 -35.65 25.60 20.48
CA PHE A 3 -35.72 24.59 19.41
C PHE A 3 -36.45 25.01 18.11
N LYS A 4 -35.91 24.72 16.91
CA LYS A 4 -36.37 23.68 15.94
C LYS A 4 -35.89 23.88 14.47
N LYS A 5 -35.57 22.74 13.83
CA LYS A 5 -35.53 22.37 12.38
C LYS A 5 -34.28 22.82 11.58
N LEU A 6 -33.36 21.95 11.12
CA LEU A 6 -33.45 20.66 10.41
C LEU A 6 -34.20 20.76 9.07
N LEU A 7 -33.47 20.88 7.94
CA LEU A 7 -33.53 20.06 6.70
C LEU A 7 -32.87 20.78 5.50
N SER A 8 -31.71 20.30 5.02
CA SER A 8 -31.51 19.84 3.62
C SER A 8 -30.10 19.29 3.43
N MET A 9 -30.02 17.96 3.34
CA MET A 9 -28.93 17.24 2.68
C MET A 9 -28.94 17.58 1.19
N LEU A 10 -27.77 17.79 0.59
CA LEU A 10 -27.48 17.33 -0.76
C LEU A 10 -25.96 17.10 -0.92
N SER A 11 -25.59 15.83 -0.81
CA SER A 11 -24.62 15.09 -1.63
C SER A 11 -23.35 15.80 -2.12
N VAL A 12 -22.18 15.43 -1.58
CA VAL A 12 -20.90 15.52 -2.29
C VAL A 12 -20.26 14.13 -2.30
N VAL A 13 -20.62 13.36 -3.31
CA VAL A 13 -19.84 12.19 -3.78
C VAL A 13 -18.66 12.77 -4.56
N LEU A 14 -17.43 12.45 -4.14
CA LEU A 14 -16.22 12.81 -4.87
C LEU A 14 -16.15 11.94 -6.13
N ALA A 15 -16.80 12.41 -7.20
CA ALA A 15 -16.57 11.94 -8.56
C ALA A 15 -15.27 12.58 -9.07
N VAL A 16 -14.30 11.76 -9.45
CA VAL A 16 -13.14 12.20 -10.23
C VAL A 16 -13.66 12.70 -11.58
N ALA A 17 -13.76 14.01 -11.74
CA ALA A 17 -14.09 14.64 -13.01
C ALA A 17 -12.85 14.62 -13.91
N ILE A 18 -12.72 13.56 -14.71
CA ILE A 18 -11.90 13.60 -15.92
C ILE A 18 -12.61 14.57 -16.87
N VAL A 19 -12.10 15.80 -16.99
CA VAL A 19 -12.45 16.69 -18.11
C VAL A 19 -11.78 16.11 -19.34
N ALA A 20 -12.36 15.05 -19.89
CA ALA A 20 -12.08 14.60 -21.24
C ALA A 20 -12.69 15.64 -22.16
N SER A 21 -11.85 16.34 -22.92
CA SER A 21 -12.30 17.02 -24.14
C SER A 21 -12.99 15.97 -25.01
N VAL A 22 -14.32 15.96 -25.01
CA VAL A 22 -15.13 15.12 -25.89
C VAL A 22 -14.98 15.70 -27.29
N LEU A 23 -13.88 15.34 -27.95
CA LEU A 23 -13.86 15.33 -29.40
C LEU A 23 -15.00 14.38 -29.82
N PRO A 24 -15.86 14.76 -30.79
CA PRO A 24 -16.87 13.85 -31.29
C PRO A 24 -16.16 12.60 -31.82
N VAL A 25 -16.26 11.49 -31.07
CA VAL A 25 -15.86 10.19 -31.57
C VAL A 25 -16.73 9.98 -32.81
N PRO A 26 -16.15 9.74 -33.99
CA PRO A 26 -16.94 9.38 -35.15
C PRO A 26 -17.76 8.17 -34.77
N VAL A 27 -19.09 8.34 -34.68
CA VAL A 27 -20.02 7.23 -34.50
C VAL A 27 -19.80 6.33 -35.71
N ALA A 28 -19.17 5.17 -35.48
CA ALA A 28 -19.04 4.16 -36.51
C ALA A 28 -20.44 3.89 -37.06
N ALA A 29 -20.61 3.99 -38.38
CA ALA A 29 -21.88 3.64 -39.01
C ALA A 29 -22.22 2.20 -38.58
N ALA A 30 -23.43 1.99 -38.06
CA ALA A 30 -23.87 0.66 -37.66
C ALA A 30 -23.72 -0.29 -38.85
N ALA A 31 -23.08 -1.44 -38.63
CA ALA A 31 -22.93 -2.46 -39.67
C ALA A 31 -24.30 -2.79 -40.26
N GLU A 32 -24.36 -2.95 -41.58
CA GLU A 32 -25.58 -3.39 -42.27
C GLU A 32 -26.06 -4.73 -41.68
N THR A 33 -27.37 -5.00 -41.67
CA THR A 33 -27.93 -6.23 -41.10
C THR A 33 -28.50 -7.13 -42.20
N VAL A 34 -28.13 -8.40 -42.19
CA VAL A 34 -28.73 -9.46 -43.01
C VAL A 34 -29.60 -10.35 -42.14
N THR A 35 -30.82 -10.63 -42.59
CA THR A 35 -31.72 -11.58 -41.93
C THR A 35 -31.59 -12.95 -42.56
N VAL A 36 -31.44 -13.99 -41.73
CA VAL A 36 -31.31 -15.39 -42.18
C VAL A 36 -32.39 -16.26 -41.54
N SER A 37 -32.96 -17.20 -42.31
CA SER A 37 -34.00 -18.10 -41.82
C SER A 37 -33.49 -19.17 -40.85
N ASN A 38 -32.21 -19.51 -40.93
CA ASN A 38 -31.53 -20.52 -40.13
C ASN A 38 -30.02 -20.24 -40.11
N GLY A 39 -29.28 -20.85 -39.17
CA GLY A 39 -27.82 -20.86 -39.21
C GLY A 39 -27.26 -21.79 -40.28
N ILE A 40 -25.94 -21.79 -40.41
CA ILE A 40 -25.18 -22.60 -41.37
C ILE A 40 -24.13 -23.45 -40.65
N GLY A 41 -23.85 -24.65 -41.17
CA GLY A 41 -22.72 -25.46 -40.73
C GLY A 41 -21.45 -25.10 -41.49
N ILE A 42 -20.44 -24.60 -40.77
CA ILE A 42 -19.16 -24.16 -41.33
C ILE A 42 -18.07 -25.17 -40.99
N THR A 43 -17.37 -25.64 -42.02
CA THR A 43 -16.19 -26.50 -41.91
C THR A 43 -15.05 -25.92 -42.75
N SER A 44 -13.87 -26.55 -42.76
CA SER A 44 -12.79 -26.17 -43.67
C SER A 44 -13.13 -26.32 -45.15
N ALA A 45 -14.15 -27.11 -45.49
CA ALA A 45 -14.62 -27.31 -46.85
C ALA A 45 -15.63 -26.25 -47.31
N THR A 46 -16.14 -25.41 -46.38
CA THR A 46 -17.11 -24.37 -46.70
C THR A 46 -16.49 -23.31 -47.63
N THR A 47 -17.26 -22.88 -48.61
CA THR A 47 -16.85 -21.92 -49.64
C THR A 47 -17.47 -20.55 -49.44
N ASN A 48 -16.87 -19.51 -50.02
CA ASN A 48 -17.45 -18.16 -50.02
C ASN A 48 -18.78 -18.09 -50.76
N ASP A 49 -19.00 -18.92 -51.78
CA ASP A 49 -20.28 -18.98 -52.49
C ASP A 49 -21.40 -19.52 -51.59
N GLU A 50 -21.11 -20.53 -50.77
CA GLU A 50 -22.06 -21.05 -49.77
C GLU A 50 -22.37 -20.03 -48.68
N LEU A 51 -21.36 -19.31 -48.18
CA LEU A 51 -21.57 -18.23 -47.20
C LEU A 51 -22.38 -17.08 -47.80
N ASN A 52 -22.10 -16.69 -49.04
CA ASN A 52 -22.84 -15.63 -49.72
C ASN A 52 -24.28 -16.04 -50.05
N ALA A 53 -24.51 -17.31 -50.39
CA ALA A 53 -25.86 -17.84 -50.59
C ALA A 53 -26.67 -17.89 -49.28
N TRP A 54 -26.00 -18.11 -48.15
CA TRP A 54 -26.63 -18.12 -46.82
C TRP A 54 -26.92 -16.71 -46.31
N ALA A 55 -25.96 -15.80 -46.38
CA ALA A 55 -26.06 -14.44 -45.86
C ALA A 55 -25.30 -13.46 -46.77
N ASP A 56 -26.04 -12.81 -47.68
CA ASP A 56 -25.53 -12.00 -48.80
C ASP A 56 -24.49 -10.93 -48.37
N GLY A 57 -23.23 -11.21 -48.71
CA GLY A 57 -22.06 -10.40 -48.37
C GLY A 57 -21.78 -10.26 -46.87
N ALA A 58 -22.39 -11.07 -46.01
CA ALA A 58 -22.29 -10.91 -44.55
C ALA A 58 -21.01 -11.52 -43.97
N ALA A 59 -20.44 -12.55 -44.62
CA ALA A 59 -19.26 -13.25 -44.13
C ALA A 59 -18.40 -13.79 -45.27
N THR A 60 -17.10 -13.92 -45.02
CA THR A 60 -16.16 -14.65 -45.90
C THR A 60 -15.35 -15.66 -45.10
N ILE A 61 -14.95 -16.76 -45.74
CA ILE A 61 -13.98 -17.72 -45.22
C ILE A 61 -12.66 -17.65 -46.00
N THR A 62 -11.54 -17.64 -45.29
CA THR A 62 -10.17 -17.62 -45.82
C THR A 62 -9.37 -18.77 -45.24
N ASP A 63 -8.68 -19.54 -46.08
CA ASP A 63 -7.68 -20.52 -45.64
C ASP A 63 -6.38 -19.79 -45.29
N ASN A 64 -5.93 -19.93 -44.04
CA ASN A 64 -4.71 -19.30 -43.54
C ASN A 64 -3.48 -20.21 -43.66
N GLY A 65 -3.63 -21.42 -44.21
CA GLY A 65 -2.66 -22.50 -44.08
C GLY A 65 -2.64 -23.08 -42.67
N ASN A 66 -1.73 -24.05 -42.45
CA ASN A 66 -1.55 -24.71 -41.15
C ASN A 66 -2.86 -25.26 -40.53
N ASN A 67 -3.76 -25.78 -41.37
CA ASN A 67 -5.04 -26.37 -40.95
C ASN A 67 -5.95 -25.38 -40.19
N THR A 68 -5.91 -24.10 -40.55
CA THR A 68 -6.66 -23.01 -39.90
C THR A 68 -7.40 -22.17 -40.94
N HIS A 69 -8.68 -21.88 -40.69
CA HIS A 69 -9.50 -21.03 -41.57
C HIS A 69 -10.15 -19.89 -40.77
N THR A 70 -10.20 -18.69 -41.33
CA THR A 70 -10.86 -17.54 -40.70
C THR A 70 -12.17 -17.22 -41.39
N VAL A 71 -13.25 -17.18 -40.63
CA VAL A 71 -14.55 -16.62 -41.00
C VAL A 71 -14.62 -15.20 -40.45
N THR A 72 -14.68 -14.20 -41.33
CA THR A 72 -14.77 -12.78 -40.94
C THR A 72 -16.16 -12.24 -41.28
N LEU A 73 -16.79 -11.56 -40.33
CA LEU A 73 -18.07 -10.89 -40.55
C LEU A 73 -17.89 -9.46 -41.09
N TYR A 74 -18.83 -9.01 -41.92
CA TYR A 74 -18.90 -7.64 -42.43
C TYR A 74 -20.27 -6.99 -42.22
N LYS A 75 -21.27 -7.80 -41.86
CA LYS A 75 -22.64 -7.38 -41.60
C LYS A 75 -23.12 -8.05 -40.31
N ASN A 76 -24.03 -7.38 -39.61
CA ASN A 76 -24.79 -8.00 -38.54
C ASN A 76 -25.65 -9.13 -39.11
N ILE A 77 -25.79 -10.20 -38.34
CA ILE A 77 -26.61 -11.36 -38.70
C ILE A 77 -27.77 -11.43 -37.72
N LEU A 78 -28.99 -11.37 -38.24
CA LEU A 78 -30.22 -11.52 -37.45
C LEU A 78 -30.95 -12.79 -37.88
N PHE A 79 -31.12 -13.74 -36.97
CA PHE A 79 -31.95 -14.90 -37.26
C PHE A 79 -33.42 -14.50 -37.24
N GLU A 80 -34.19 -15.04 -38.18
CA GLU A 80 -35.64 -15.03 -38.07
C GLU A 80 -36.09 -15.71 -36.78
N LYS A 81 -37.21 -15.28 -36.20
CA LYS A 81 -37.74 -15.88 -34.97
C LYS A 81 -38.16 -17.35 -35.14
N SER A 82 -38.35 -17.81 -36.37
CA SER A 82 -38.59 -19.21 -36.74
C SER A 82 -37.32 -20.04 -36.92
N ALA A 83 -36.13 -19.46 -36.79
CA ALA A 83 -34.87 -20.19 -36.91
C ALA A 83 -34.74 -21.24 -35.81
N VAL A 84 -34.36 -22.46 -36.21
CA VAL A 84 -34.21 -23.60 -35.29
C VAL A 84 -32.79 -24.15 -35.23
N THR A 85 -31.92 -23.74 -36.15
CA THR A 85 -30.53 -24.19 -36.23
C THR A 85 -29.53 -23.07 -35.92
N PRO A 86 -28.45 -23.38 -35.18
CA PRO A 86 -27.36 -22.44 -34.88
C PRO A 86 -26.44 -22.24 -36.10
N ILE A 87 -25.54 -21.27 -36.04
CA ILE A 87 -24.30 -21.35 -36.81
C ILE A 87 -23.41 -22.39 -36.12
N SER A 88 -23.06 -23.47 -36.81
CA SER A 88 -22.18 -24.49 -36.26
C SER A 88 -20.78 -24.43 -36.88
N PHE A 89 -19.77 -24.74 -36.08
CA PHE A 89 -18.37 -24.76 -36.50
C PHE A 89 -17.76 -26.15 -36.29
N GLY A 90 -17.34 -26.78 -37.37
CA GLY A 90 -16.84 -28.16 -37.39
C GLY A 90 -17.93 -29.22 -37.48
N THR A 91 -17.50 -30.47 -37.40
CA THR A 91 -18.32 -31.68 -37.48
C THR A 91 -18.44 -32.30 -36.09
N TYR A 92 -19.67 -32.60 -35.68
CA TYR A 92 -19.94 -33.21 -34.38
C TYR A 92 -19.27 -34.58 -34.25
N ASN A 93 -18.66 -34.84 -33.09
CA ASN A 93 -17.92 -36.07 -32.74
C ASN A 93 -16.60 -36.35 -33.48
N ASP A 94 -16.14 -35.50 -34.39
CA ASP A 94 -14.85 -35.72 -35.10
C ASP A 94 -13.63 -35.35 -34.23
N GLY A 95 -13.85 -34.76 -33.05
CA GLY A 95 -12.85 -34.56 -32.01
C GLY A 95 -11.77 -33.54 -32.36
N ALA A 96 -10.59 -33.69 -31.73
CA ALA A 96 -9.51 -32.69 -31.75
C ALA A 96 -8.76 -32.57 -33.10
N GLY A 97 -8.84 -33.58 -33.97
CA GLY A 97 -8.10 -33.61 -35.25
C GLY A 97 -8.66 -32.68 -36.32
N GLN A 98 -9.80 -32.03 -36.06
CA GLN A 98 -10.43 -31.11 -36.98
C GLN A 98 -9.59 -29.83 -37.18
N PRO A 99 -9.69 -29.17 -38.35
CA PRO A 99 -9.12 -27.85 -38.56
C PRO A 99 -9.62 -26.82 -37.54
N THR A 100 -8.79 -25.83 -37.24
CA THR A 100 -9.21 -24.69 -36.42
C THR A 100 -9.99 -23.70 -37.27
N ILE A 101 -11.21 -23.36 -36.84
CA ILE A 101 -11.95 -22.25 -37.42
C ILE A 101 -11.84 -21.05 -36.48
N ILE A 102 -11.49 -19.90 -37.04
CA ILE A 102 -11.46 -18.61 -36.35
C ILE A 102 -12.70 -17.83 -36.80
N LEU A 103 -13.65 -17.58 -35.90
CA LEU A 103 -14.71 -16.60 -36.13
C LEU A 103 -14.20 -15.24 -35.68
N ASP A 104 -13.96 -14.34 -36.61
CA ASP A 104 -13.74 -12.93 -36.32
C ASP A 104 -15.05 -12.16 -36.45
N LEU A 105 -15.58 -11.73 -35.30
CA LEU A 105 -16.78 -10.91 -35.23
C LEU A 105 -16.60 -9.57 -35.92
N ASN A 106 -15.38 -9.03 -35.95
CA ASN A 106 -15.05 -7.79 -36.67
C ASN A 106 -16.06 -6.65 -36.40
N GLY A 107 -16.41 -6.42 -35.14
CA GLY A 107 -17.37 -5.39 -34.74
C GLY A 107 -18.85 -5.70 -35.04
N CYS A 108 -19.15 -6.85 -35.65
CA CYS A 108 -20.51 -7.24 -36.04
C CYS A 108 -21.26 -7.99 -34.94
N THR A 109 -22.58 -7.91 -34.97
CA THR A 109 -23.50 -8.58 -34.05
C THR A 109 -24.19 -9.77 -34.72
N ILE A 110 -24.19 -10.93 -34.05
CA ILE A 110 -25.04 -12.08 -34.40
C ILE A 110 -26.15 -12.18 -33.34
N THR A 111 -27.42 -12.13 -33.75
CA THR A 111 -28.59 -12.25 -32.87
C THR A 111 -29.47 -13.43 -33.25
N GLY A 112 -29.89 -14.25 -32.29
CA GLY A 112 -30.83 -15.34 -32.54
C GLY A 112 -31.64 -15.81 -31.34
N SER A 113 -32.78 -16.46 -31.63
CA SER A 113 -33.71 -17.00 -30.63
C SER A 113 -33.54 -18.50 -30.36
N THR A 114 -32.62 -19.16 -31.08
CA THR A 114 -32.09 -20.49 -30.76
C THR A 114 -30.65 -20.34 -30.23
N ILE A 115 -29.93 -21.43 -29.94
CA ILE A 115 -28.48 -21.35 -29.71
C ILE A 115 -27.86 -20.61 -30.90
N VAL A 116 -27.06 -19.57 -30.64
CA VAL A 116 -26.56 -18.72 -31.73
C VAL A 116 -25.35 -19.37 -32.40
N ILE A 117 -24.43 -19.88 -31.57
CA ILE A 117 -23.21 -20.55 -32.03
C ILE A 117 -23.09 -21.93 -31.37
N SER A 118 -22.85 -22.96 -32.18
CA SER A 118 -22.47 -24.29 -31.70
C SER A 118 -21.07 -24.65 -32.21
N ASN A 119 -20.10 -24.72 -31.30
CA ASN A 119 -18.81 -25.32 -31.63
C ASN A 119 -18.93 -26.84 -31.58
N TYR A 120 -18.54 -27.51 -32.66
CA TYR A 120 -18.45 -28.96 -32.80
C TYR A 120 -17.01 -29.46 -33.08
N GLY A 121 -16.04 -28.56 -33.19
CA GLY A 121 -14.62 -28.89 -33.38
C GLY A 121 -13.72 -27.95 -32.59
N ASN A 122 -12.84 -27.24 -33.31
CA ASN A 122 -11.87 -26.31 -32.76
C ASN A 122 -12.21 -24.88 -33.17
N LEU A 123 -12.81 -24.09 -32.27
CA LEU A 123 -13.24 -22.72 -32.54
C LEU A 123 -12.41 -21.70 -31.76
N VAL A 124 -11.98 -20.64 -32.45
CA VAL A 124 -11.45 -19.42 -31.85
C VAL A 124 -12.41 -18.28 -32.19
N ILE A 125 -12.80 -17.46 -31.21
CA ILE A 125 -13.61 -16.26 -31.42
C ILE A 125 -12.74 -15.03 -31.15
N ASN A 126 -12.65 -14.18 -32.17
CA ASN A 126 -11.98 -12.89 -32.15
C ASN A 126 -12.99 -11.76 -32.39
N ASP A 127 -12.58 -10.55 -32.05
CA ASP A 127 -13.30 -9.33 -32.41
C ASP A 127 -12.27 -8.25 -32.78
N SER A 128 -11.79 -8.31 -34.03
CA SER A 128 -10.63 -7.52 -34.47
C SER A 128 -10.90 -6.01 -34.54
N ALA A 129 -12.13 -5.60 -34.89
CA ALA A 129 -12.54 -4.19 -34.93
C ALA A 129 -13.10 -3.67 -33.60
N GLY A 130 -13.45 -4.56 -32.67
CA GLY A 130 -14.08 -4.21 -31.40
C GLY A 130 -15.58 -3.92 -31.53
N GLY A 131 -16.33 -4.24 -30.48
CA GLY A 131 -17.79 -4.04 -30.43
C GLY A 131 -18.61 -5.19 -31.00
N GLY A 132 -17.96 -6.27 -31.43
CA GLY A 132 -18.60 -7.48 -31.91
C GLY A 132 -19.40 -8.16 -30.80
N LYS A 133 -20.57 -8.70 -31.17
CA LYS A 133 -21.53 -9.25 -30.20
C LYS A 133 -22.18 -10.55 -30.64
N VAL A 134 -22.41 -11.46 -29.71
CA VAL A 134 -23.27 -12.64 -29.90
C VAL A 134 -24.41 -12.58 -28.88
N LEU A 135 -25.64 -12.46 -29.36
CA LEU A 135 -26.84 -12.27 -28.56
C LEU A 135 -27.83 -13.41 -28.74
N TYR A 136 -28.06 -14.18 -27.68
CA TYR A 136 -29.23 -15.04 -27.58
C TYR A 136 -30.40 -14.27 -26.96
N ASP A 137 -31.50 -14.15 -27.72
CA ASP A 137 -32.72 -13.39 -27.34
C ASP A 137 -33.99 -14.25 -27.26
N GLY A 138 -33.83 -15.57 -27.12
CA GLY A 138 -34.92 -16.53 -27.21
C GLY A 138 -35.77 -16.73 -25.94
N GLY A 139 -35.33 -16.25 -24.77
CA GLY A 139 -36.11 -16.33 -23.53
C GLY A 139 -36.28 -17.75 -22.94
N ALA A 140 -35.87 -18.80 -23.64
CA ALA A 140 -35.94 -20.20 -23.21
C ALA A 140 -34.66 -20.67 -22.48
N TYR A 141 -34.62 -21.94 -22.07
CA TYR A 141 -33.47 -22.61 -21.44
C TYR A 141 -32.35 -22.98 -22.44
N LEU A 142 -31.77 -21.97 -23.09
CA LEU A 142 -30.65 -22.09 -24.02
C LEU A 142 -29.52 -21.10 -23.68
N VAL A 143 -28.45 -21.16 -24.48
CA VAL A 143 -27.22 -20.39 -24.32
C VAL A 143 -26.87 -19.63 -25.60
N ALA A 144 -26.05 -18.59 -25.50
CA ALA A 144 -25.54 -17.90 -26.69
C ALA A 144 -24.55 -18.78 -27.47
N ILE A 145 -23.64 -19.43 -26.75
CA ILE A 145 -22.62 -20.31 -27.32
C ILE A 145 -22.66 -21.66 -26.60
N GLN A 146 -22.79 -22.71 -27.40
CA GLN A 146 -22.59 -24.08 -26.95
C GLN A 146 -21.23 -24.59 -27.43
N ASN A 147 -20.39 -25.03 -26.51
CA ASN A 147 -19.17 -25.76 -26.84
C ASN A 147 -19.42 -27.27 -26.68
N ALA A 148 -19.84 -27.92 -27.76
CA ALA A 148 -20.08 -29.36 -27.84
C ALA A 148 -19.02 -30.10 -28.68
N GLY A 149 -17.94 -29.39 -29.03
CA GLY A 149 -16.80 -29.88 -29.78
C GLY A 149 -15.63 -30.21 -28.88
N TYR A 150 -14.43 -29.88 -29.33
CA TYR A 150 -13.20 -30.09 -28.56
C TYR A 150 -12.76 -28.82 -27.84
N SER A 151 -12.32 -27.80 -28.58
CA SER A 151 -11.77 -26.57 -27.98
C SER A 151 -12.50 -25.31 -28.41
N LEU A 152 -12.82 -24.44 -27.47
CA LEU A 152 -13.26 -23.07 -27.68
C LEU A 152 -12.25 -22.10 -27.07
N THR A 153 -11.74 -21.14 -27.83
CA THR A 153 -10.97 -20.01 -27.31
C THR A 153 -11.69 -18.70 -27.60
N VAL A 154 -11.85 -17.83 -26.61
CA VAL A 154 -12.45 -16.51 -26.78
C VAL A 154 -11.43 -15.44 -26.43
N ASN A 155 -11.07 -14.60 -27.41
CA ASN A 155 -10.09 -13.54 -27.24
C ASN A 155 -10.73 -12.16 -26.98
N GLY A 156 -12.00 -11.97 -27.35
CA GLY A 156 -12.71 -10.70 -27.18
C GLY A 156 -14.16 -10.78 -27.70
N GLY A 157 -14.88 -9.67 -27.60
CA GLY A 157 -16.30 -9.53 -27.96
C GLY A 157 -17.23 -9.47 -26.75
N GLU A 158 -18.50 -9.14 -27.01
CA GLU A 158 -19.60 -9.18 -26.04
C GLU A 158 -20.50 -10.39 -26.30
N PHE A 159 -20.85 -11.13 -25.26
CA PHE A 159 -21.69 -12.31 -25.33
C PHE A 159 -22.86 -12.12 -24.36
N GLU A 160 -24.08 -12.25 -24.84
CA GLU A 160 -25.27 -12.02 -24.03
C GLU A 160 -26.28 -13.16 -24.16
N CYS A 161 -26.79 -13.61 -23.02
CA CYS A 161 -27.84 -14.62 -22.93
C CYS A 161 -29.07 -14.04 -22.24
N GLN A 162 -30.14 -13.78 -22.99
CA GLN A 162 -31.46 -13.40 -22.48
C GLN A 162 -32.35 -14.65 -22.37
N GLY A 163 -32.00 -15.52 -21.43
CA GLY A 163 -32.71 -16.76 -21.16
C GLY A 163 -33.75 -16.67 -20.04
N ALA A 164 -34.36 -17.81 -19.71
CA ALA A 164 -35.38 -17.94 -18.66
C ALA A 164 -34.83 -17.78 -17.21
N GLY A 165 -33.54 -17.49 -17.03
CA GLY A 165 -32.92 -17.26 -15.72
C GLY A 165 -32.52 -18.53 -14.96
N SER A 166 -32.33 -19.67 -15.64
CA SER A 166 -31.81 -20.87 -14.99
C SER A 166 -30.31 -20.76 -14.72
N VAL A 167 -29.89 -21.08 -13.48
CA VAL A 167 -28.47 -21.17 -13.11
C VAL A 167 -27.68 -22.20 -13.91
N LEU A 168 -28.31 -23.32 -14.33
CA LEU A 168 -27.62 -24.40 -15.05
C LEU A 168 -27.81 -24.35 -16.57
N TYR A 169 -28.92 -23.78 -17.05
CA TYR A 169 -29.29 -23.89 -18.46
C TYR A 169 -29.21 -22.58 -19.23
N ASN A 170 -29.07 -21.43 -18.55
CA ASN A 170 -28.89 -20.14 -19.19
C ASN A 170 -27.52 -19.58 -18.85
N ALA A 171 -26.68 -19.46 -19.88
CA ALA A 171 -25.35 -18.89 -19.80
C ALA A 171 -24.94 -18.31 -21.16
N THR A 172 -23.94 -17.42 -21.17
CA THR A 172 -23.36 -16.98 -22.45
C THR A 172 -22.61 -18.13 -23.13
N ILE A 173 -21.84 -18.89 -22.36
CA ILE A 173 -21.14 -20.09 -22.82
C ILE A 173 -21.58 -21.26 -21.96
N SER A 174 -21.92 -22.39 -22.60
CA SER A 174 -22.00 -23.69 -21.94
C SER A 174 -21.27 -24.78 -22.72
N ALA A 175 -20.38 -25.51 -22.04
CA ALA A 175 -19.58 -26.58 -22.64
C ALA A 175 -19.98 -27.97 -22.13
N THR A 176 -19.94 -28.97 -23.03
CA THR A 176 -20.18 -30.40 -22.72
C THR A 176 -19.04 -31.01 -21.91
N PRO A 177 -19.21 -32.23 -21.35
CA PRO A 177 -18.10 -32.97 -20.76
C PRO A 177 -16.92 -33.08 -21.75
N ASN A 178 -15.69 -33.04 -21.24
CA ASN A 178 -14.42 -33.10 -21.99
C ASN A 178 -14.12 -31.93 -22.94
N ALA A 179 -15.06 -31.02 -23.17
CA ALA A 179 -14.79 -29.82 -23.94
C ALA A 179 -13.88 -28.88 -23.14
N ILE A 180 -12.93 -28.25 -23.83
CA ILE A 180 -11.97 -27.30 -23.27
C ILE A 180 -12.38 -25.91 -23.72
N THR A 181 -12.49 -24.99 -22.76
CA THR A 181 -12.81 -23.58 -23.02
C THR A 181 -11.74 -22.68 -22.43
N THR A 182 -11.17 -21.80 -23.24
CA THR A 182 -10.23 -20.77 -22.78
C THR A 182 -10.83 -19.39 -23.04
N ILE A 183 -10.88 -18.55 -22.02
CA ILE A 183 -11.35 -17.17 -22.10
C ILE A 183 -10.19 -16.25 -21.78
N ASN A 184 -9.70 -15.52 -22.76
CA ASN A 184 -8.62 -14.55 -22.61
C ASN A 184 -9.14 -13.13 -22.35
N GLY A 185 -10.39 -12.86 -22.71
CA GLY A 185 -11.03 -11.56 -22.53
C GLY A 185 -12.44 -11.54 -23.11
N GLY A 186 -13.06 -10.36 -23.08
CA GLY A 186 -14.45 -10.15 -23.52
C GLY A 186 -15.41 -9.90 -22.36
N LYS A 187 -16.67 -9.68 -22.70
CA LYS A 187 -17.75 -9.38 -21.75
C LYS A 187 -18.85 -10.43 -21.87
N PHE A 188 -19.22 -11.04 -20.75
CA PHE A 188 -20.15 -12.16 -20.68
C PHE A 188 -21.35 -11.77 -19.81
N ILE A 189 -22.50 -11.56 -20.43
CA ILE A 189 -23.72 -11.06 -19.81
C ILE A 189 -24.76 -12.18 -19.77
N GLY A 190 -24.87 -12.84 -18.62
CA GLY A 190 -25.85 -13.89 -18.33
C GLY A 190 -27.26 -13.39 -18.00
N ASN A 191 -27.43 -12.09 -17.76
CA ASN A 191 -28.66 -11.49 -17.24
C ASN A 191 -29.15 -12.23 -15.99
N ASN A 192 -30.36 -12.80 -16.00
CA ASN A 192 -30.91 -13.58 -14.88
C ASN A 192 -30.28 -14.98 -14.73
N GLY A 193 -29.43 -15.40 -15.66
CA GLY A 193 -28.72 -16.68 -15.64
C GLY A 193 -27.26 -16.56 -15.17
N ALA A 194 -26.46 -17.54 -15.52
CA ALA A 194 -25.02 -17.54 -15.30
C ALA A 194 -24.31 -16.66 -16.34
N ALA A 195 -23.24 -15.95 -15.97
CA ALA A 195 -22.38 -15.32 -16.98
C ALA A 195 -21.74 -16.41 -17.84
N VAL A 196 -21.13 -17.42 -17.22
CA VAL A 196 -20.62 -18.63 -17.90
C VAL A 196 -20.90 -19.88 -17.08
N ALA A 197 -21.04 -21.02 -17.77
CA ALA A 197 -21.21 -22.31 -17.11
C ALA A 197 -20.52 -23.44 -17.88
N THR A 198 -20.05 -24.51 -17.23
CA THR A 198 -19.39 -25.62 -17.96
C THR A 198 -19.53 -26.97 -17.28
N PHE A 199 -19.63 -28.04 -18.08
CA PHE A 199 -19.39 -29.43 -17.65
C PHE A 199 -17.95 -29.89 -17.92
N GLY A 200 -17.22 -29.18 -18.77
CA GLY A 200 -15.84 -29.48 -19.15
C GLY A 200 -14.82 -28.59 -18.43
N THR A 201 -13.62 -28.49 -19.00
CA THR A 201 -12.56 -27.64 -18.45
C THR A 201 -12.71 -26.22 -18.96
N MET A 202 -12.60 -25.23 -18.07
CA MET A 202 -12.60 -23.82 -18.41
C MET A 202 -11.44 -23.09 -17.74
N THR A 203 -10.64 -22.38 -18.53
CA THR A 203 -9.59 -21.49 -18.04
C THR A 203 -9.94 -20.05 -18.37
N ILE A 204 -9.94 -19.18 -17.35
CA ILE A 204 -10.27 -17.77 -17.45
C ILE A 204 -9.02 -16.95 -17.14
N ASN A 205 -8.44 -16.36 -18.19
CA ASN A 205 -7.27 -15.49 -18.15
C ASN A 205 -7.65 -13.99 -18.19
N GLY A 206 -8.95 -13.65 -18.18
CA GLY A 206 -9.43 -12.28 -18.15
C GLY A 206 -10.88 -12.17 -18.62
N GLY A 207 -11.43 -10.96 -18.55
CA GLY A 207 -12.78 -10.63 -19.00
C GLY A 207 -13.71 -10.16 -17.88
N GLU A 208 -14.88 -9.70 -18.28
CA GLU A 208 -15.94 -9.22 -17.39
C GLU A 208 -17.14 -10.17 -17.44
N PHE A 209 -17.59 -10.66 -16.29
CA PHE A 209 -18.65 -11.66 -16.16
C PHE A 209 -19.79 -11.09 -15.34
N THR A 210 -20.93 -10.81 -15.97
CA THR A 210 -22.10 -10.19 -15.34
C THR A 210 -23.31 -11.11 -15.41
N GLY A 211 -24.00 -11.33 -14.30
CA GLY A 211 -25.23 -12.14 -14.27
C GLY A 211 -25.86 -12.24 -12.89
N ALA A 212 -26.92 -13.04 -12.73
CA ALA A 212 -27.39 -13.44 -11.41
C ALA A 212 -26.34 -14.31 -10.72
N TYR A 213 -25.71 -15.18 -11.52
CA TYR A 213 -24.62 -16.05 -11.10
C TYR A 213 -23.40 -15.75 -11.98
N GLY A 214 -22.22 -15.61 -11.37
CA GLY A 214 -21.00 -15.31 -12.13
C GLY A 214 -20.52 -16.53 -12.91
N ILE A 215 -19.76 -17.37 -12.25
CA ILE A 215 -19.10 -18.55 -12.84
C ILE A 215 -19.72 -19.82 -12.25
N VAL A 216 -20.22 -20.70 -13.12
CA VAL A 216 -20.95 -21.90 -12.69
C VAL A 216 -20.26 -23.19 -13.16
N SER A 217 -19.82 -24.01 -12.21
CA SER A 217 -19.42 -25.38 -12.49
C SER A 217 -20.64 -26.29 -12.46
N LYS A 218 -20.91 -26.96 -13.58
CA LYS A 218 -22.04 -27.87 -13.76
C LYS A 218 -21.62 -29.30 -13.54
N GLN A 219 -22.59 -30.16 -13.29
CA GLN A 219 -22.41 -31.60 -13.09
C GLN A 219 -23.30 -32.35 -14.09
N ASN A 220 -22.72 -33.29 -14.84
CA ASN A 220 -23.45 -34.04 -15.86
C ASN A 220 -24.59 -34.86 -15.25
N GLY A 221 -25.65 -35.10 -16.04
CA GLY A 221 -26.86 -35.79 -15.57
C GLY A 221 -26.61 -37.21 -15.06
N ASP A 222 -25.66 -37.92 -15.67
CA ASP A 222 -25.22 -39.26 -15.29
C ASP A 222 -24.31 -39.28 -14.05
N GLY A 223 -23.83 -38.12 -13.60
CA GLY A 223 -22.97 -37.95 -12.45
C GLY A 223 -21.52 -38.36 -12.62
N THR A 224 -21.06 -38.65 -13.84
CA THR A 224 -19.70 -39.14 -14.09
C THR A 224 -18.68 -38.01 -14.21
N SER A 225 -19.13 -36.82 -14.63
CA SER A 225 -18.28 -35.68 -14.93
C SER A 225 -18.87 -34.38 -14.39
N ALA A 226 -17.99 -33.43 -14.09
CA ALA A 226 -18.35 -32.09 -13.69
C ALA A 226 -17.31 -31.08 -14.15
N GLY A 227 -17.72 -29.81 -14.21
CA GLY A 227 -16.89 -28.72 -14.68
C GLY A 227 -15.68 -28.50 -13.78
N ASN A 228 -14.53 -28.26 -14.41
CA ASN A 228 -13.32 -27.82 -13.73
C ASN A 228 -12.95 -26.44 -14.26
N ILE A 229 -13.04 -25.43 -13.40
CA ILE A 229 -12.86 -24.03 -13.76
C ILE A 229 -11.65 -23.47 -13.02
N THR A 230 -10.75 -22.81 -13.74
CA THR A 230 -9.60 -22.11 -13.17
C THR A 230 -9.61 -20.66 -13.62
N VAL A 231 -9.63 -19.73 -12.66
CA VAL A 231 -9.40 -18.30 -12.91
C VAL A 231 -7.94 -17.99 -12.57
N THR A 232 -7.16 -17.54 -13.54
CA THR A 232 -5.71 -17.35 -13.41
C THR A 232 -5.30 -15.89 -13.33
N SER A 233 -6.13 -14.99 -13.85
CA SER A 233 -5.75 -13.60 -14.08
C SER A 233 -6.34 -12.63 -13.04
N PRO A 234 -5.52 -11.70 -12.52
CA PRO A 234 -6.00 -10.65 -11.63
C PRO A 234 -6.93 -9.65 -12.31
N SER A 235 -6.95 -9.58 -13.65
CA SER A 235 -7.82 -8.66 -14.41
C SER A 235 -9.25 -9.18 -14.62
N THR A 236 -9.57 -10.37 -14.10
CA THR A 236 -10.93 -10.94 -14.19
C THR A 236 -11.88 -10.17 -13.27
N VAL A 237 -13.03 -9.76 -13.77
CA VAL A 237 -14.07 -9.08 -12.98
C VAL A 237 -15.38 -9.87 -13.04
N VAL A 238 -15.97 -10.17 -11.89
CA VAL A 238 -17.28 -10.82 -11.77
C VAL A 238 -18.24 -9.88 -11.06
N ASN A 239 -19.35 -9.55 -11.71
CA ASN A 239 -20.45 -8.75 -11.18
C ASN A 239 -21.71 -9.64 -11.10
N ALA A 240 -21.97 -10.23 -9.93
CA ALA A 240 -23.07 -11.15 -9.74
C ALA A 240 -24.11 -10.63 -8.74
N THR A 241 -25.40 -10.71 -9.07
CA THR A 241 -26.45 -10.24 -8.14
C THR A 241 -26.81 -11.27 -7.05
N SER A 242 -26.38 -12.52 -7.18
CA SER A 242 -26.61 -13.58 -6.18
C SER A 242 -25.31 -14.22 -5.68
N PHE A 243 -24.59 -14.94 -6.55
CA PHE A 243 -23.36 -15.65 -6.17
C PHE A 243 -22.27 -15.43 -7.21
N ALA A 244 -21.04 -15.14 -6.76
CA ALA A 244 -19.88 -15.10 -7.67
C ALA A 244 -19.61 -16.47 -8.28
N PHE A 245 -19.71 -17.54 -7.47
CA PHE A 245 -19.51 -18.92 -7.89
C PHE A 245 -20.70 -19.81 -7.55
N VAL A 246 -21.05 -20.73 -8.44
CA VAL A 246 -21.99 -21.81 -8.13
C VAL A 246 -21.40 -23.14 -8.55
N VAL A 247 -21.47 -24.13 -7.67
CA VAL A 247 -21.07 -25.51 -7.98
C VAL A 247 -22.30 -26.41 -7.92
N ALA A 248 -22.54 -27.16 -8.99
CA ALA A 248 -23.53 -28.21 -8.98
C ALA A 248 -22.99 -29.43 -8.22
N CYS A 249 -23.72 -29.83 -7.17
CA CYS A 249 -23.38 -30.94 -6.32
C CYS A 249 -24.64 -31.75 -5.96
N ASP A 250 -24.92 -32.81 -6.70
CA ASP A 250 -25.89 -33.82 -6.31
C ASP A 250 -25.14 -34.98 -5.64
N GLY A 251 -25.52 -35.33 -4.40
CA GLY A 251 -24.62 -35.93 -3.40
C GLY A 251 -23.77 -37.13 -3.85
N THR A 252 -24.30 -38.05 -4.66
CA THR A 252 -23.55 -39.26 -5.08
C THR A 252 -22.72 -39.07 -6.34
N LYS A 253 -22.76 -37.90 -6.96
CA LYS A 253 -22.17 -37.62 -8.28
C LYS A 253 -20.86 -36.85 -8.15
N THR A 254 -20.01 -36.94 -9.18
CA THR A 254 -18.75 -36.18 -9.26
C THR A 254 -19.02 -34.68 -9.13
N ILE A 255 -18.50 -34.02 -8.11
CA ILE A 255 -18.72 -32.59 -7.86
C ILE A 255 -17.68 -31.77 -8.63
N GLY A 256 -18.11 -30.67 -9.23
CA GLY A 256 -17.25 -29.76 -9.97
C GLY A 256 -16.24 -29.04 -9.09
N GLN A 257 -15.24 -28.42 -9.72
CA GLN A 257 -14.21 -27.66 -9.04
C GLN A 257 -14.09 -26.25 -9.61
N ILE A 258 -13.88 -25.27 -8.73
CA ILE A 258 -13.55 -23.89 -9.09
C ILE A 258 -12.31 -23.48 -8.30
N THR A 259 -11.24 -23.12 -9.02
CA THR A 259 -9.98 -22.63 -8.44
C THR A 259 -9.78 -21.18 -8.86
N VAL A 260 -9.52 -20.31 -7.88
CA VAL A 260 -9.47 -18.85 -8.06
C VAL A 260 -8.09 -18.34 -7.65
N GLY A 261 -7.31 -17.95 -8.65
CA GLY A 261 -5.96 -17.44 -8.50
C GLY A 261 -5.82 -15.91 -8.57
N GLY A 262 -6.93 -15.17 -8.70
CA GLY A 262 -6.95 -13.71 -8.78
C GLY A 262 -8.29 -13.19 -9.33
N GLY A 263 -8.47 -11.87 -9.33
CA GLY A 263 -9.66 -11.21 -9.87
C GLY A 263 -10.43 -10.39 -8.83
N THR A 264 -11.48 -9.70 -9.27
CA THR A 264 -12.41 -8.92 -8.43
C THR A 264 -13.81 -9.49 -8.53
N TYR A 265 -14.44 -9.75 -7.38
CA TYR A 265 -15.70 -10.46 -7.26
C TYR A 265 -16.72 -9.64 -6.47
N ASN A 266 -17.59 -8.97 -7.22
CA ASN A 266 -18.67 -8.12 -6.73
C ASN A 266 -19.95 -8.95 -6.66
N ALA A 267 -20.20 -9.59 -5.52
CA ALA A 267 -21.40 -10.38 -5.28
C ALA A 267 -21.79 -10.36 -3.80
N PRO A 268 -23.08 -10.47 -3.46
CA PRO A 268 -23.51 -10.54 -2.07
C PRO A 268 -23.11 -11.86 -1.40
N ASN A 269 -22.84 -12.90 -2.17
CA ASN A 269 -22.34 -14.19 -1.68
C ASN A 269 -21.19 -14.69 -2.55
N VAL A 270 -20.17 -15.28 -1.94
CA VAL A 270 -18.99 -15.77 -2.66
C VAL A 270 -19.30 -17.05 -3.43
N ALA A 271 -19.70 -18.12 -2.74
CA ALA A 271 -19.98 -19.41 -3.37
C ALA A 271 -21.31 -20.00 -2.90
N GLY A 272 -22.04 -20.60 -3.84
CA GLY A 272 -23.30 -21.29 -3.62
C GLY A 272 -23.32 -22.63 -4.33
N LYS A 273 -24.44 -23.36 -4.17
CA LYS A 273 -24.59 -24.70 -4.73
C LYS A 273 -25.96 -24.97 -5.29
N THR A 274 -26.04 -25.93 -6.21
CA THR A 274 -27.29 -26.59 -6.59
C THR A 274 -27.25 -28.06 -6.20
N GLY A 275 -28.37 -28.64 -5.80
CA GLY A 275 -28.43 -30.03 -5.34
C GLY A 275 -28.14 -30.16 -3.83
N THR A 276 -27.91 -31.39 -3.37
CA THR A 276 -27.86 -31.76 -1.96
C THR A 276 -26.46 -32.00 -1.40
N GLY A 277 -25.44 -32.09 -2.26
CA GLY A 277 -24.04 -32.35 -1.88
C GLY A 277 -23.37 -31.19 -1.13
N ASP A 278 -22.13 -31.37 -0.70
CA ASP A 278 -21.29 -30.35 -0.07
C ASP A 278 -20.27 -29.78 -1.06
N ILE A 279 -19.94 -28.50 -0.92
CA ILE A 279 -18.99 -27.78 -1.78
C ILE A 279 -17.71 -27.39 -1.04
N ALA A 280 -17.55 -27.79 0.23
CA ALA A 280 -16.30 -27.64 0.97
C ALA A 280 -15.14 -28.32 0.20
N GLY A 281 -14.05 -27.59 -0.03
CA GLY A 281 -12.90 -28.08 -0.82
C GLY A 281 -13.12 -28.11 -2.35
N HIS A 282 -14.32 -27.80 -2.84
CA HIS A 282 -14.63 -27.72 -4.26
C HIS A 282 -14.53 -26.30 -4.83
N VAL A 283 -14.51 -25.29 -3.95
CA VAL A 283 -14.13 -23.92 -4.28
C VAL A 283 -12.87 -23.59 -3.49
N GLY A 284 -11.78 -23.28 -4.19
CA GLY A 284 -10.49 -22.92 -3.60
C GLY A 284 -10.04 -21.55 -4.06
N ILE A 285 -9.92 -20.61 -3.12
CA ILE A 285 -9.53 -19.23 -3.38
C ILE A 285 -8.13 -19.01 -2.81
N SER A 286 -7.16 -18.78 -3.70
CA SER A 286 -5.79 -18.49 -3.30
C SER A 286 -5.47 -17.00 -3.35
N ASN A 287 -6.11 -16.24 -4.27
CA ASN A 287 -5.96 -14.79 -4.38
C ASN A 287 -7.25 -14.12 -4.87
N GLY A 288 -7.36 -12.80 -4.68
CA GLY A 288 -8.42 -11.96 -5.27
C GLY A 288 -9.08 -10.99 -4.27
N THR A 289 -10.00 -10.16 -4.76
CA THR A 289 -10.76 -9.19 -3.97
C THR A 289 -12.26 -9.50 -4.04
N PHE A 290 -12.94 -9.47 -2.89
CA PHE A 290 -14.34 -9.91 -2.74
C PHE A 290 -15.15 -8.89 -1.94
N SER A 291 -16.38 -8.59 -2.40
CA SER A 291 -17.31 -7.74 -1.63
C SER A 291 -17.98 -8.47 -0.46
N ALA A 292 -18.00 -9.81 -0.48
CA ALA A 292 -18.54 -10.65 0.59
C ALA A 292 -17.42 -11.55 1.16
N SER A 293 -17.57 -12.01 2.40
CA SER A 293 -16.55 -12.83 3.06
C SER A 293 -16.30 -14.14 2.29
N PRO A 294 -15.05 -14.41 1.85
CA PRO A 294 -14.68 -15.69 1.24
C PRO A 294 -14.25 -16.73 2.28
N GLU A 295 -14.42 -16.44 3.58
CA GLU A 295 -14.09 -17.35 4.67
C GLU A 295 -14.74 -18.74 4.46
N GLY A 296 -13.97 -19.80 4.70
CA GLY A 296 -14.35 -21.19 4.40
C GLY A 296 -14.02 -21.67 2.98
N PHE A 297 -13.69 -20.76 2.05
CA PHE A 297 -13.25 -21.09 0.69
C PHE A 297 -11.79 -20.70 0.41
N VAL A 298 -11.17 -19.92 1.31
CA VAL A 298 -9.76 -19.55 1.23
C VAL A 298 -8.88 -20.78 1.44
N THR A 299 -7.89 -20.97 0.58
CA THR A 299 -6.95 -22.08 0.71
C THR A 299 -6.07 -21.91 1.96
N PRO A 300 -5.70 -22.98 2.69
CA PRO A 300 -5.01 -22.87 3.99
C PRO A 300 -3.67 -22.11 3.98
N THR A 301 -3.02 -22.03 2.82
CA THR A 301 -1.73 -21.34 2.65
C THR A 301 -1.88 -19.85 2.29
N SER A 302 -3.10 -19.36 2.09
CA SER A 302 -3.35 -17.99 1.66
C SER A 302 -3.78 -17.12 2.84
N ALA A 303 -3.20 -15.92 2.90
CA ALA A 303 -3.66 -14.89 3.81
C ALA A 303 -5.01 -14.31 3.37
N LEU A 304 -5.85 -13.95 4.34
CA LEU A 304 -7.11 -13.24 4.16
C LEU A 304 -7.11 -12.01 5.05
N ALA A 305 -7.35 -10.85 4.46
CA ALA A 305 -7.58 -9.61 5.18
C ALA A 305 -8.89 -8.95 4.75
N LYS A 306 -9.41 -8.05 5.58
CA LYS A 306 -10.54 -7.18 5.30
C LYS A 306 -10.09 -5.74 5.45
N THR A 307 -10.24 -4.94 4.41
CA THR A 307 -10.06 -3.48 4.50
C THR A 307 -11.40 -2.82 4.79
N THR A 308 -11.39 -1.76 5.59
CA THR A 308 -12.55 -0.89 5.81
C THR A 308 -12.13 0.55 5.56
N THR A 309 -12.82 1.19 4.61
CA THR A 309 -12.58 2.58 4.19
C THR A 309 -13.90 3.35 4.22
N GLN A 310 -13.86 4.66 3.93
CA GLN A 310 -15.08 5.45 3.72
C GLN A 310 -15.97 4.92 2.59
N ALA A 311 -15.40 4.27 1.57
CA ALA A 311 -16.13 3.70 0.45
C ALA A 311 -16.83 2.37 0.79
N GLY A 312 -16.46 1.74 1.91
CA GLY A 312 -16.97 0.44 2.35
C GLY A 312 -15.85 -0.53 2.69
N SER A 313 -16.24 -1.81 2.83
CA SER A 313 -15.32 -2.90 3.14
C SER A 313 -15.16 -3.86 1.98
N ASN A 314 -13.94 -4.40 1.85
CA ASN A 314 -13.62 -5.48 0.91
C ASN A 314 -12.79 -6.53 1.64
N TYR A 315 -12.92 -7.78 1.19
CA TYR A 315 -12.08 -8.89 1.60
C TYR A 315 -11.03 -9.13 0.53
N ILE A 316 -9.77 -9.32 0.93
CA ILE A 316 -8.64 -9.52 0.04
C ILE A 316 -7.93 -10.80 0.45
N VAL A 317 -7.73 -11.69 -0.53
CA VAL A 317 -7.03 -12.95 -0.37
C VAL A 317 -5.71 -12.87 -1.14
N GLY A 318 -4.64 -13.40 -0.54
CA GLY A 318 -3.30 -13.42 -1.13
C GLY A 318 -2.42 -12.28 -0.62
N THR A 319 -1.18 -12.59 -0.22
CA THR A 319 -0.30 -11.62 0.44
C THR A 319 0.07 -10.43 -0.46
N ASN A 320 0.23 -10.67 -1.76
CA ASN A 320 0.54 -9.61 -2.73
C ASN A 320 -0.63 -8.66 -2.91
N GLU A 321 -1.84 -9.21 -3.03
CA GLU A 321 -3.10 -8.49 -3.16
C GLU A 321 -3.38 -7.66 -1.91
N ILE A 322 -3.14 -8.24 -0.73
CA ILE A 322 -3.25 -7.55 0.55
C ILE A 322 -2.24 -6.39 0.63
N SER A 323 -0.98 -6.61 0.25
CA SER A 323 0.04 -5.55 0.24
C SER A 323 -0.33 -4.40 -0.70
N ASN A 324 -0.83 -4.72 -1.90
CA ASN A 324 -1.28 -3.73 -2.86
C ASN A 324 -2.49 -2.92 -2.34
N ALA A 325 -3.44 -3.60 -1.68
CA ALA A 325 -4.58 -2.94 -1.07
C ALA A 325 -4.14 -2.03 0.09
N ALA A 326 -3.24 -2.50 0.96
CA ALA A 326 -2.73 -1.75 2.10
C ALA A 326 -1.97 -0.48 1.69
N ALA A 327 -1.21 -0.53 0.59
CA ALA A 327 -0.51 0.63 0.04
C ALA A 327 -1.47 1.75 -0.44
N GLY A 328 -2.72 1.41 -0.75
CA GLY A 328 -3.75 2.36 -1.17
C GLY A 328 -4.60 2.94 -0.04
N LEU A 329 -4.39 2.52 1.21
CA LEU A 329 -5.16 3.01 2.36
C LEU A 329 -4.71 4.40 2.81
N SER A 330 -5.61 5.12 3.48
CA SER A 330 -5.35 6.47 4.02
C SER A 330 -5.62 6.53 5.52
N GLY A 331 -5.00 7.48 6.22
CA GLY A 331 -5.17 7.65 7.67
C GLY A 331 -6.64 7.66 8.11
N GLY A 332 -6.98 6.81 9.07
CA GLY A 332 -8.34 6.54 9.52
C GLY A 332 -8.99 5.29 8.92
N ASP A 333 -8.43 4.73 7.84
CA ASP A 333 -8.83 3.43 7.31
C ASP A 333 -8.33 2.28 8.21
N GLN A 334 -8.90 1.09 8.00
CA GLN A 334 -8.56 -0.12 8.75
C GLN A 334 -8.21 -1.28 7.82
N ILE A 335 -7.26 -2.11 8.26
CA ILE A 335 -7.03 -3.45 7.73
C ILE A 335 -7.07 -4.49 8.86
N GLU A 336 -7.89 -5.52 8.70
CA GLU A 336 -8.07 -6.62 9.64
C GLU A 336 -7.63 -7.94 9.00
N PHE A 337 -6.62 -8.59 9.54
CA PHE A 337 -6.18 -9.91 9.13
C PHE A 337 -7.02 -10.99 9.81
N LEU A 338 -7.63 -11.85 9.00
CA LEU A 338 -8.59 -12.87 9.42
C LEU A 338 -7.98 -14.29 9.40
N SER A 339 -6.96 -14.53 8.57
CA SER A 339 -6.18 -15.77 8.58
C SER A 339 -4.90 -15.65 7.75
N GLY A 340 -3.94 -16.54 8.02
CA GLY A 340 -2.70 -16.71 7.27
C GLY A 340 -1.63 -15.68 7.63
N ASP A 341 -0.37 -16.04 7.32
CA ASP A 341 0.77 -15.17 7.59
C ASP A 341 0.85 -14.03 6.57
N ALA A 342 1.23 -12.83 7.04
CA ALA A 342 1.39 -11.66 6.18
C ALA A 342 2.57 -10.80 6.63
N SER A 343 3.34 -10.30 5.67
CA SER A 343 4.39 -9.32 5.92
C SER A 343 4.24 -8.19 4.92
N LEU A 344 3.81 -7.03 5.41
CA LEU A 344 3.55 -5.84 4.61
C LEU A 344 4.63 -4.79 4.86
N THR A 345 5.01 -4.07 3.80
CA THR A 345 5.93 -2.93 3.85
C THR A 345 5.32 -1.74 3.11
N GLY A 346 5.69 -0.52 3.49
CA GLY A 346 5.17 0.69 2.88
C GLY A 346 3.70 0.95 3.17
N VAL A 347 3.16 0.43 4.27
CA VAL A 347 1.80 0.76 4.70
C VAL A 347 1.78 2.20 5.20
N PRO A 348 0.87 3.07 4.71
CA PRO A 348 0.82 4.48 5.09
C PRO A 348 0.57 4.73 6.58
N ASP A 349 0.71 5.98 7.02
CA ASP A 349 0.46 6.40 8.41
C ASP A 349 -1.02 6.49 8.74
N GLY A 350 -1.33 6.26 10.02
CA GLY A 350 -2.67 6.42 10.57
C GLY A 350 -3.64 5.29 10.22
N ILE A 351 -3.16 4.15 9.71
CA ILE A 351 -3.99 2.98 9.40
C ILE A 351 -4.16 2.15 10.66
N THR A 352 -5.40 1.79 10.97
CA THR A 352 -5.69 0.84 12.05
C THR A 352 -5.47 -0.58 11.55
N VAL A 353 -4.51 -1.28 12.13
CA VAL A 353 -4.19 -2.68 11.85
C VAL A 353 -4.74 -3.56 12.97
N VAL A 354 -5.47 -4.61 12.58
CA VAL A 354 -6.04 -5.61 13.50
C VAL A 354 -5.60 -6.99 13.04
N ASN A 355 -5.06 -7.83 13.93
CA ASN A 355 -4.89 -9.25 13.68
C ASN A 355 -5.90 -10.04 14.52
N SER A 356 -7.01 -10.46 13.89
CA SER A 356 -8.08 -11.24 14.54
C SER A 356 -7.96 -12.74 14.25
N GLY A 357 -7.12 -13.10 13.28
CA GLY A 357 -6.99 -14.44 12.72
C GLY A 357 -5.90 -15.29 13.33
N THR A 358 -5.66 -16.43 12.68
CA THR A 358 -4.46 -17.24 12.89
C THR A 358 -3.36 -16.79 11.93
N GLY A 359 -2.12 -16.72 12.41
CA GLY A 359 -0.95 -16.36 11.59
C GLY A 359 -0.15 -15.20 12.16
N SER A 360 1.11 -15.13 11.77
CA SER A 360 2.01 -14.03 12.13
C SER A 360 1.86 -12.88 11.13
N VAL A 361 1.57 -11.69 11.64
CA VAL A 361 1.40 -10.47 10.83
C VAL A 361 2.49 -9.47 11.18
N TYR A 362 3.21 -9.02 10.17
CA TYR A 362 4.19 -7.95 10.26
C TYR A 362 3.74 -6.79 9.38
N VAL A 363 3.75 -5.57 9.91
CA VAL A 363 3.47 -4.34 9.14
C VAL A 363 4.61 -3.37 9.37
N ASN A 364 5.23 -2.90 8.28
CA ASN A 364 6.40 -2.02 8.32
C ASN A 364 7.48 -2.55 9.30
N ASN A 365 7.80 -3.85 9.17
CA ASN A 365 8.78 -4.58 9.98
C ASN A 365 8.42 -4.75 11.48
N THR A 366 7.26 -4.28 11.92
CA THR A 366 6.76 -4.47 13.29
C THR A 366 5.79 -5.65 13.34
N GLU A 367 6.03 -6.59 14.26
CA GLU A 367 5.07 -7.68 14.52
C GLU A 367 3.82 -7.14 15.22
N ILE A 368 2.65 -7.53 14.73
CA ILE A 368 1.36 -7.13 15.29
C ILE A 368 0.95 -8.15 16.35
N THR A 369 1.47 -7.98 17.57
CA THR A 369 1.12 -8.79 18.76
C THR A 369 0.03 -8.15 19.61
N ASP A 370 0.00 -6.82 19.67
CA ASP A 370 -1.06 -6.05 20.32
C ASP A 370 -2.06 -5.61 19.24
N THR A 371 -3.37 -5.72 19.50
CA THR A 371 -4.41 -5.39 18.53
C THR A 371 -5.53 -4.59 19.20
N PRO A 372 -5.98 -3.45 18.64
CA PRO A 372 -5.50 -2.81 17.40
C PRO A 372 -4.17 -2.05 17.56
N VAL A 373 -3.41 -1.90 16.48
CA VAL A 373 -2.24 -1.00 16.36
C VAL A 373 -2.50 0.04 15.26
N VAL A 374 -2.03 1.27 15.44
CA VAL A 374 -2.10 2.31 14.40
C VAL A 374 -0.72 2.49 13.79
N THR A 375 -0.62 2.42 12.46
CA THR A 375 0.65 2.60 11.75
C THR A 375 1.16 4.03 11.88
N HIS A 376 2.48 4.17 11.96
CA HIS A 376 3.16 5.46 11.96
C HIS A 376 4.56 5.31 11.35
N THR A 377 4.94 6.26 10.50
CA THR A 377 6.27 6.40 9.92
C THR A 377 7.01 7.45 10.70
N HIS A 378 8.18 7.09 11.21
CA HIS A 378 8.97 8.00 11.99
C HIS A 378 9.55 9.14 11.13
N THR A 379 9.12 10.36 11.42
CA THR A 379 9.83 11.57 10.98
C THR A 379 10.77 11.97 12.10
N LEU A 380 12.03 11.57 11.97
CA LEU A 380 13.04 11.68 13.03
C LEU A 380 13.83 12.98 12.92
N GLU A 381 13.78 13.79 13.97
CA GLU A 381 14.65 14.94 14.20
C GLU A 381 15.96 14.45 14.84
N TYR A 382 17.10 14.80 14.24
CA TYR A 382 18.42 14.43 14.76
C TYR A 382 18.86 15.39 15.86
N HIS A 383 19.32 14.85 16.97
CA HIS A 383 19.95 15.58 18.07
C HIS A 383 21.38 15.08 18.29
N SER A 384 22.34 15.98 18.08
CA SER A 384 23.76 15.69 18.33
C SER A 384 24.04 15.54 19.81
N ARG A 385 25.04 14.71 20.15
CA ARG A 385 25.57 14.57 21.51
C ARG A 385 26.08 15.91 22.05
N VAL A 386 25.72 16.22 23.30
CA VAL A 386 26.24 17.39 24.04
C VAL A 386 26.84 16.87 25.34
N GLU A 387 28.11 17.19 25.59
CA GLU A 387 28.76 16.78 26.83
C GLU A 387 28.16 17.53 28.04
N PRO A 388 27.96 16.86 29.19
CA PRO A 388 27.50 17.52 30.40
C PRO A 388 28.58 18.47 30.95
N SER A 389 28.13 19.45 31.73
CA SER A 389 28.96 20.34 32.53
C SER A 389 28.46 20.36 33.98
N HIS A 390 29.12 21.08 34.88
CA HIS A 390 28.68 21.19 36.26
C HIS A 390 27.45 22.10 36.43
N THR A 391 27.10 22.89 35.41
CA THR A 391 25.89 23.74 35.41
C THR A 391 24.75 23.18 34.58
N LEU A 392 25.04 22.49 33.48
CA LEU A 392 24.06 21.98 32.52
C LEU A 392 24.21 20.48 32.32
N GLU A 393 23.08 19.76 32.28
CA GLU A 393 23.05 18.38 31.81
C GLU A 393 23.44 18.33 30.33
N GLY A 394 24.09 17.24 29.95
CA GLY A 394 24.35 16.92 28.56
C GLY A 394 23.30 15.95 28.02
N ASN A 395 23.50 15.50 26.79
CA ASN A 395 22.71 14.42 26.21
C ASN A 395 23.58 13.52 25.33
N ILE A 396 23.19 12.26 25.18
CA ILE A 396 23.76 11.39 24.14
C ILE A 396 23.29 11.83 22.75
N GLU A 397 23.84 11.25 21.70
CA GLU A 397 23.26 11.36 20.36
C GLU A 397 21.93 10.58 20.32
N TYR A 398 20.87 11.18 19.76
CA TYR A 398 19.56 10.53 19.63
C TYR A 398 18.74 11.11 18.48
N TRP A 399 17.66 10.40 18.14
CA TRP A 399 16.65 10.82 17.17
C TRP A 399 15.29 10.92 17.86
N TYR A 400 14.58 12.02 17.65
CA TYR A 400 13.25 12.24 18.24
C TYR A 400 12.18 12.23 17.15
N CYS A 401 11.13 11.44 17.35
CA CYS A 401 10.01 11.43 16.42
C CYS A 401 8.90 12.35 16.93
N THR A 402 8.67 13.46 16.23
CA THR A 402 7.61 14.43 16.60
C THR A 402 6.19 13.85 16.50
N GLY A 403 5.98 12.85 15.64
CA GLY A 403 4.69 12.17 15.46
C GLY A 403 4.28 11.30 16.65
N CYS A 404 5.14 10.38 17.10
CA CYS A 404 4.85 9.50 18.23
C CYS A 404 5.40 9.99 19.59
N GLN A 405 6.17 11.08 19.60
CA GLN A 405 6.82 11.66 20.79
C GLN A 405 7.78 10.68 21.49
N LYS A 406 8.40 9.77 20.72
CA LYS A 406 9.37 8.78 21.20
C LYS A 406 10.80 9.13 20.79
N TYR A 407 11.77 8.51 21.47
CA TYR A 407 13.21 8.71 21.27
C TYR A 407 13.85 7.43 20.75
N PHE A 408 14.86 7.55 19.91
CA PHE A 408 15.53 6.43 19.25
C PHE A 408 17.05 6.62 19.28
N ALA A 409 17.79 5.52 19.40
CA ALA A 409 19.25 5.51 19.40
C ALA A 409 19.87 5.44 17.98
N ASP A 410 19.04 5.33 16.93
CA ASP A 410 19.48 5.22 15.54
C ASP A 410 18.58 5.99 14.56
N ALA A 411 19.18 6.37 13.43
CA ALA A 411 18.50 7.10 12.36
C ALA A 411 17.41 6.30 11.62
N ALA A 412 17.33 4.98 11.80
CA ALA A 412 16.28 4.16 11.21
C ALA A 412 15.02 4.06 12.10
N GLY A 413 15.07 4.57 13.34
CA GLY A 413 13.94 4.54 14.27
C GLY A 413 13.62 3.14 14.78
N THR A 414 14.64 2.27 14.86
CA THR A 414 14.45 0.84 15.20
C THR A 414 14.75 0.51 16.66
N ASN A 415 15.63 1.26 17.31
CA ASN A 415 16.02 1.07 18.71
C ASN A 415 15.43 2.19 19.57
N GLU A 416 14.21 1.97 20.07
CA GLU A 416 13.52 2.90 20.98
C GLU A 416 14.26 3.01 22.33
N ILE A 417 14.42 4.24 22.81
CA ILE A 417 14.97 4.61 24.12
C ILE A 417 14.01 5.54 24.84
N THR A 418 14.16 5.69 26.15
CA THR A 418 13.34 6.64 26.92
C THR A 418 13.95 8.04 26.91
N ALA A 419 13.15 9.06 27.19
CA ALA A 419 13.65 10.43 27.37
C ALA A 419 14.75 10.50 28.45
N ALA A 420 14.64 9.70 29.51
CA ALA A 420 15.62 9.66 30.59
C ALA A 420 16.97 9.06 30.13
N ASP A 421 16.95 8.08 29.23
CA ASP A 421 18.18 7.49 28.65
C ASP A 421 18.96 8.50 27.81
N THR A 422 18.31 9.58 27.36
CA THR A 422 18.99 10.62 26.57
C THR A 422 19.89 11.51 27.43
N VAL A 423 19.66 11.59 28.74
CA VAL A 423 20.26 12.60 29.62
C VAL A 423 21.63 12.14 30.14
N LEU A 424 22.64 12.99 29.99
CA LEU A 424 23.92 12.86 30.67
C LEU A 424 23.93 13.76 31.90
N ALA A 425 24.08 13.16 33.08
CA ALA A 425 24.12 13.89 34.34
C ALA A 425 25.26 14.92 34.38
N LYS A 426 25.03 16.01 35.11
CA LYS A 426 26.03 17.07 35.31
C LYS A 426 27.35 16.52 35.83
N THR A 427 28.45 17.11 35.39
CA THR A 427 29.77 16.80 35.96
C THR A 427 29.88 17.41 37.36
N THR A 428 30.62 16.78 38.27
CA THR A 428 30.87 17.36 39.60
C THR A 428 32.04 18.34 39.61
N GLU A 429 32.81 18.40 38.53
CA GLU A 429 34.06 19.13 38.46
C GLU A 429 33.87 20.52 37.85
N HIS A 430 34.36 21.53 38.56
CA HIS A 430 34.46 22.90 38.07
C HIS A 430 35.70 23.04 37.19
N ILE A 431 35.54 23.72 36.05
CA ILE A 431 36.61 23.91 35.07
C ILE A 431 36.91 25.41 35.02
N ALA A 432 38.17 25.77 35.22
CA ALA A 432 38.63 27.16 35.13
C ALA A 432 38.27 27.75 33.74
N ASP A 433 37.83 29.00 33.70
CA ASP A 433 37.36 29.70 32.50
C ASP A 433 38.47 30.08 31.50
N GLY A 434 39.73 29.78 31.84
CA GLY A 434 40.89 30.06 31.02
C GLY A 434 41.36 31.52 31.04
N THR A 435 40.78 32.37 31.90
CA THR A 435 41.20 33.78 32.07
C THR A 435 42.48 33.93 32.90
N GLY A 436 43.00 32.83 33.44
CA GLY A 436 44.21 32.80 34.25
C GLY A 436 43.91 32.99 35.74
N TYR A 437 44.95 33.31 36.51
CA TYR A 437 44.81 33.60 37.93
C TYR A 437 44.15 34.95 38.16
N HIS A 438 43.15 34.96 39.03
CA HIS A 438 42.60 36.16 39.66
C HIS A 438 43.26 36.33 41.02
N TYR A 439 43.39 37.55 41.51
CA TYR A 439 44.01 37.82 42.81
C TYR A 439 43.52 39.11 43.46
N ASP A 440 43.59 39.14 44.79
CA ASP A 440 43.42 40.33 45.63
C ASP A 440 44.57 40.43 46.65
N ILE A 441 44.43 41.19 47.73
CA ILE A 441 45.47 41.27 48.77
C ILE A 441 45.61 39.97 49.59
N ASN A 442 44.58 39.13 49.65
CA ASN A 442 44.50 37.96 50.52
C ASN A 442 44.99 36.68 49.83
N GLY A 443 44.89 36.59 48.51
CA GLY A 443 45.31 35.41 47.76
C GLY A 443 44.98 35.45 46.28
N HIS A 444 45.01 34.27 45.66
CA HIS A 444 44.73 34.05 44.26
C HIS A 444 43.84 32.82 44.04
N TRP A 445 43.05 32.84 42.97
CA TRP A 445 42.10 31.78 42.63
C TRP A 445 41.91 31.67 41.11
N PHE A 446 41.21 30.63 40.68
CA PHE A 446 40.63 30.57 39.34
C PHE A 446 39.14 30.85 39.40
N VAL A 447 38.60 31.46 38.35
CA VAL A 447 37.16 31.55 38.16
C VAL A 447 36.74 30.40 37.27
N CYS A 448 35.73 29.65 37.69
CA CYS A 448 35.11 28.61 36.87
C CYS A 448 34.35 29.26 35.71
N VAL A 449 34.12 28.54 34.61
CA VAL A 449 33.24 28.98 33.50
C VAL A 449 31.85 29.46 34.00
N CYS A 450 31.38 28.98 35.14
CA CYS A 450 30.11 29.41 35.76
C CYS A 450 30.19 30.70 36.60
N GLY A 451 31.38 31.27 36.83
CA GLY A 451 31.61 32.46 37.67
C GLY A 451 31.96 32.16 39.13
N GLU A 452 31.93 30.91 39.57
CA GLU A 452 32.34 30.56 40.95
C GLU A 452 33.87 30.59 41.12
N VAL A 453 34.30 30.96 42.32
CA VAL A 453 35.70 30.93 42.75
C VAL A 453 36.10 29.50 43.06
N ILE A 454 37.17 29.01 42.42
CA ILE A 454 37.72 27.67 42.63
C ILE A 454 39.22 27.73 42.90
N ASN A 455 39.73 26.74 43.64
CA ASN A 455 41.15 26.60 43.99
C ASN A 455 41.77 27.88 44.60
N TYR A 456 41.05 28.54 45.51
CA TYR A 456 41.61 29.67 46.25
C TYR A 456 42.82 29.24 47.08
N GLN A 457 43.91 30.01 46.99
CA GLN A 457 45.12 29.84 47.77
C GLN A 457 45.65 31.21 48.23
N PRO A 458 46.24 31.33 49.43
CA PRO A 458 46.96 32.54 49.82
C PRO A 458 48.19 32.76 48.91
N HIS A 459 48.71 33.98 48.89
CA HIS A 459 49.89 34.31 48.09
C HIS A 459 51.15 33.57 48.55
N ASP A 460 51.96 33.16 47.57
CA ASP A 460 53.32 32.66 47.79
C ASP A 460 54.31 33.80 47.46
N LEU A 461 54.52 34.67 48.45
CA LEU A 461 55.19 35.96 48.29
C LEU A 461 56.71 35.84 48.40
N THR A 462 57.42 36.52 47.50
CA THR A 462 58.87 36.72 47.56
C THR A 462 59.18 38.21 47.60
N TRP A 463 60.12 38.62 48.46
CA TRP A 463 60.53 40.02 48.59
C TRP A 463 61.53 40.44 47.49
N TYR A 464 61.27 41.60 46.87
CA TYR A 464 62.14 42.21 45.87
C TYR A 464 62.55 43.61 46.31
N SER A 465 63.87 43.81 46.50
CA SER A 465 64.43 45.12 46.82
C SER A 465 64.65 45.95 45.55
N GLU A 466 63.98 47.10 45.46
CA GLU A 466 64.18 48.07 44.36
C GLU A 466 65.28 49.08 44.72
N LEU A 467 65.35 49.50 45.99
CA LEU A 467 66.42 50.32 46.54
C LEU A 467 66.83 49.79 47.91
N LEU A 468 68.12 49.50 48.07
CA LEU A 468 68.66 49.12 49.37
C LEU A 468 68.68 50.32 50.31
N SER A 469 68.30 50.10 51.56
CA SER A 469 68.43 51.11 52.60
C SER A 469 69.89 51.38 52.91
N THR A 470 70.20 52.64 53.21
CA THR A 470 71.55 53.11 53.57
C THR A 470 71.46 53.92 54.85
N LYS A 471 72.61 54.21 55.47
CA LYS A 471 72.69 55.07 56.67
C LYS A 471 72.06 56.45 56.47
N GLU A 472 71.95 56.91 55.22
CA GLU A 472 71.54 58.27 54.87
C GLU A 472 70.13 58.33 54.25
N HIS A 473 69.62 57.21 53.72
CA HIS A 473 68.35 57.14 53.00
C HIS A 473 67.64 55.81 53.21
N ASN A 474 66.32 55.86 53.41
CA ASN A 474 65.48 54.68 53.42
C ASN A 474 65.50 53.99 52.04
N GLY A 475 65.47 52.67 52.06
CA GLY A 475 65.27 51.84 50.89
C GLY A 475 63.80 51.56 50.68
N TYR A 476 63.49 50.79 49.64
CA TYR A 476 62.15 50.32 49.37
C TYR A 476 62.14 49.07 48.50
N GLY A 477 61.07 48.31 48.62
CA GLY A 477 60.81 47.12 47.81
C GLY A 477 59.33 46.74 47.88
N HIS A 478 59.00 45.61 47.30
CA HIS A 478 57.65 45.05 47.29
C HIS A 478 57.73 43.53 47.41
N TYR A 479 56.60 42.90 47.69
CA TYR A 479 56.44 41.46 47.59
C TYR A 479 55.78 41.13 46.26
N GLU A 480 56.27 40.10 45.58
CA GLU A 480 55.65 39.57 44.37
C GLU A 480 55.32 38.08 44.55
N CYS A 481 54.11 37.66 44.16
CA CYS A 481 53.68 36.27 44.19
C CYS A 481 54.21 35.52 42.97
N HIS A 482 54.98 34.45 43.17
CA HIS A 482 55.58 33.69 42.06
C HIS A 482 54.55 32.91 41.23
N ILE A 483 53.34 32.68 41.77
CA ILE A 483 52.29 31.91 41.11
C ILE A 483 51.43 32.80 40.20
N CYS A 484 50.87 33.88 40.75
CA CYS A 484 49.89 34.72 40.04
C CYS A 484 50.44 36.08 39.56
N GLY A 485 51.66 36.46 39.97
CA GLY A 485 52.26 37.75 39.62
C GLY A 485 51.68 38.95 40.37
N TYR A 486 50.93 38.73 41.45
CA TYR A 486 50.49 39.81 42.34
C TYR A 486 51.70 40.57 42.90
N VAL A 487 51.69 41.90 42.82
CA VAL A 487 52.69 42.79 43.40
C VAL A 487 52.04 43.62 44.49
N SER A 488 52.58 43.55 45.72
CA SER A 488 52.09 44.35 46.83
C SER A 488 52.48 45.83 46.71
N GLY A 489 51.89 46.66 47.57
CA GLY A 489 52.31 48.05 47.70
C GLY A 489 53.79 48.19 48.07
N ARG A 490 54.37 49.36 47.82
CA ARG A 490 55.78 49.60 48.10
C ARG A 490 56.01 49.80 49.60
N TYR A 491 56.81 48.93 50.19
CA TYR A 491 57.23 49.04 51.59
C TYR A 491 58.54 49.79 51.69
N THR A 492 58.66 50.61 52.73
CA THR A 492 59.90 51.35 53.03
C THR A 492 60.78 50.50 53.94
N THR A 493 62.04 50.29 53.55
CA THR A 493 63.03 49.61 54.39
C THR A 493 63.93 50.64 55.06
N VAL A 494 64.22 50.46 56.34
CA VAL A 494 65.13 51.31 57.11
C VAL A 494 66.45 50.59 57.33
N TYR A 495 67.54 51.35 57.37
CA TYR A 495 68.87 50.79 57.60
C TYR A 495 69.08 50.54 59.10
N THR A 496 69.44 49.31 59.48
CA THR A 496 69.77 48.93 60.86
C THR A 496 71.25 48.57 60.98
N GLU A 497 71.98 49.22 61.91
CA GLU A 497 73.40 48.93 62.19
C GLU A 497 73.56 47.66 63.04
N THR A 498 73.34 46.50 62.45
CA THR A 498 73.82 45.22 62.99
C THR A 498 74.35 44.39 61.83
N GLY A 499 75.67 44.23 61.78
CA GLY A 499 76.34 43.43 60.76
C GLY A 499 76.06 41.95 60.94
N ASP A 500 75.45 41.34 59.94
CA ASP A 500 75.85 40.09 59.29
C ASP A 500 75.06 39.98 57.98
N GLU A 501 75.60 39.24 57.01
CA GLU A 501 75.00 39.02 55.69
C GLU A 501 73.62 38.34 55.83
N ASP A 502 72.53 39.11 55.79
CA ASP A 502 71.23 38.67 55.26
C ASP A 502 70.30 39.88 55.09
N VAL A 503 69.61 39.90 53.96
CA VAL A 503 68.59 40.90 53.62
C VAL A 503 67.53 40.89 54.71
N ASN A 504 67.28 42.03 55.35
CA ASN A 504 66.16 42.20 56.28
C ASN A 504 64.85 42.11 55.48
N VAL A 505 64.39 40.89 55.23
CA VAL A 505 63.04 40.58 54.78
C VAL A 505 62.12 40.97 55.93
N PRO A 506 61.11 41.84 55.74
CA PRO A 506 60.09 42.04 56.74
C PRO A 506 59.46 40.68 57.07
N ASP A 507 59.52 40.30 58.35
CA ASP A 507 58.96 39.05 58.85
C ASP A 507 57.46 39.01 58.52
N ASP A 508 56.99 37.90 57.96
CA ASP A 508 55.64 37.71 57.39
C ASP A 508 54.52 37.60 58.45
N ASP A 509 54.73 38.17 59.63
CA ASP A 509 53.77 38.11 60.75
C ASP A 509 52.91 39.39 60.77
N TYR A 510 51.89 39.40 59.90
CA TYR A 510 50.81 40.39 59.93
C TYR A 510 50.02 40.25 61.23
N THR A 511 50.44 41.00 62.26
CA THR A 511 49.56 41.36 63.38
C THR A 511 48.78 42.61 63.00
N GLU A 512 47.44 42.52 63.09
CA GLU A 512 46.49 43.59 62.82
C GLU A 512 46.86 44.86 63.58
N GLU A 513 47.38 45.88 62.90
CA GLU A 513 47.32 47.25 63.38
C GLU A 513 46.47 48.07 62.41
N VAL A 514 45.27 48.38 62.89
CA VAL A 514 44.24 49.17 62.23
C VAL A 514 44.79 50.57 61.93
N ILE A 515 45.02 50.86 60.66
CA ILE A 515 45.19 52.23 60.17
C ILE A 515 43.94 52.55 59.34
N GLU A 516 43.08 53.40 59.90
CA GLU A 516 41.96 54.02 59.19
C GLU A 516 42.51 54.79 57.98
N ILE A 517 42.07 54.40 56.79
CA ILE A 517 42.29 55.16 55.56
C ILE A 517 40.98 55.87 55.24
N GLU A 518 41.03 57.20 55.15
CA GLU A 518 39.94 58.04 54.65
C GLU A 518 39.53 57.61 53.23
N GLU A 519 38.22 57.63 52.98
CA GLU A 519 37.53 57.17 51.78
C GLU A 519 38.10 57.74 50.47
N PRO A 520 38.15 56.95 49.37
CA PRO A 520 38.25 57.50 48.04
C PRO A 520 36.87 57.99 47.56
N VAL A 521 36.91 59.20 47.01
CA VAL A 521 35.85 60.04 46.44
C VAL A 521 34.90 59.27 45.50
N GLU A 522 33.59 59.44 45.71
CA GLU A 522 32.51 59.06 44.78
C GLU A 522 32.69 59.69 43.39
N GLY A 523 32.39 58.90 42.35
CA GLY A 523 31.82 59.42 41.11
C GLY A 523 32.59 59.10 39.83
N PHE A 524 32.35 57.93 39.26
CA PHE A 524 32.05 57.89 37.83
C PHE A 524 30.99 56.83 37.53
N GLU A 525 29.90 57.31 36.95
CA GLU A 525 28.62 56.62 36.76
C GLU A 525 28.67 55.51 35.70
N ILE A 526 27.75 54.57 35.89
CA ILE A 526 27.34 53.56 34.93
C ILE A 526 26.41 54.25 33.92
N GLU A 527 26.73 54.22 32.62
CA GLU A 527 25.74 54.46 31.57
C GLU A 527 25.39 53.12 30.89
N THR A 528 24.16 52.67 31.15
CA THR A 528 23.45 51.69 30.35
C THR A 528 22.97 52.33 29.05
N ALA A 529 23.17 51.67 27.92
CA ALA A 529 22.40 51.92 26.70
C ALA A 529 21.91 50.58 26.14
N LEU A 530 20.66 50.26 26.46
CA LEU A 530 19.80 49.35 25.69
C LEU A 530 18.81 50.20 24.90
N ASP A 531 18.41 49.64 23.75
CA ASP A 531 17.34 50.03 22.80
C ASP A 531 17.70 51.05 21.70
N GLY A 532 17.50 50.79 20.40
CA GLY A 532 16.95 49.62 19.72
C GLY A 532 16.54 49.92 18.26
N VAL A 533 16.28 48.82 17.54
CA VAL A 533 15.30 48.61 16.43
C VAL A 533 15.68 48.99 14.97
N SER A 534 15.89 48.00 14.09
CA SER A 534 14.83 47.42 13.21
C SER A 534 15.34 46.54 12.05
N ALA A 535 14.67 45.39 11.89
CA ALA A 535 14.36 44.65 10.65
C ALA A 535 15.45 44.40 9.57
N PHE A 536 15.95 43.15 9.48
CA PHE A 536 15.53 42.14 8.50
C PHE A 536 15.95 40.75 8.95
#